data_AF-A0A7Y4NCU0-F1
#
_entry.id   AF-A0A7Y4NCU0-F1
#
_cell.length_a   1.000
_cell.length_b   1.000
_cell.length_c   1.000
_cell.angle_alpha   90.00
_cell.angle_beta   90.00
_cell.angle_gamma   90.00
#
_symmetry.space_group_name_H-M   'P 1'
#
loop_
_entity.id
_entity.type
_entity.pdbx_description
1 polymer ?
#
loop_
_entity_poly.entity_id
_entity_poly.type
_entity_poly.pdbx_seq_one_letter_code
_entity_poly.pdbx_strand_id
1 'polypeptide(L)'
;MQARCEQCGTPLPGLAPGHVLLTCRGCDVTYHVRDNGSFRRVGGPVGSTEAKPVVAQGSVSVAPPNFLVEREDGALRIGWTAPSFDAMYAVLGILLVAVLYAVRFPDQVAGFGVLEWSCVGGVVLMGLYPAIALALNLTWVEVKGDTLRITSKPLPVSSASAVDVRTLDSLAVHAFTRKGGKGLYVLRRFALRARTRDGRTLTLVTGFENEGDAAWLADTLRRHLRLKDGPWGEAVTSDD
;
A
#
# COMPACT_ATOMS: atom_id res chain seq x y z
N MET A 1 24.89 -15.38 26.41
CA MET A 1 24.50 -14.63 25.18
C MET A 1 24.34 -13.17 25.55
N GLN A 2 24.94 -12.25 24.80
CA GLN A 2 24.85 -10.81 25.10
C GLN A 2 23.64 -10.22 24.37
N ALA A 3 22.65 -9.72 25.12
CA ALA A 3 21.48 -9.06 24.53
C ALA A 3 21.89 -7.75 23.85
N ARG A 4 21.23 -7.41 22.74
CA ARG A 4 21.43 -6.17 21.99
C ARG A 4 20.15 -5.35 22.00
N CYS A 5 20.29 -4.02 22.01
CA CYS A 5 19.16 -3.11 21.92
C CYS A 5 18.47 -3.25 20.55
N GLU A 6 17.13 -3.42 20.55
CA GLU A 6 16.35 -3.56 19.31
C GLU A 6 16.37 -2.28 18.46
N GLN A 7 16.52 -1.11 19.09
CA GLN A 7 16.48 0.19 18.40
C GLN A 7 17.81 0.56 17.71
N CYS A 8 18.96 0.31 18.35
CA CYS A 8 20.26 0.80 17.88
C CYS A 8 21.35 -0.27 17.76
N GLY A 9 21.08 -1.51 18.15
CA GLY A 9 22.04 -2.62 18.07
C GLY A 9 23.18 -2.60 19.09
N THR A 10 23.28 -1.56 19.94
CA THR A 10 24.30 -1.48 21.02
C THR A 10 24.09 -2.62 22.03
N PRO A 11 25.17 -3.29 22.50
CA PRO A 11 25.05 -4.32 23.51
C PRO A 11 24.47 -3.75 24.81
N LEU A 12 23.46 -4.44 25.36
CA LEU A 12 22.88 -4.07 26.65
C LEU A 12 23.85 -4.47 27.77
N PRO A 13 23.91 -3.69 28.87
CA PRO A 13 24.70 -4.06 30.03
C PRO A 13 24.24 -5.42 30.57
N GLY A 14 25.21 -6.23 31.03
CA GLY A 14 24.92 -7.56 31.57
C GLY A 14 23.95 -7.48 32.76
N LEU A 15 23.00 -8.42 32.82
CA LEU A 15 22.01 -8.45 33.89
C LEU A 15 22.67 -8.79 35.22
N ALA A 16 22.65 -7.86 36.16
CA ALA A 16 22.82 -8.20 37.57
C ALA A 16 21.49 -8.76 38.09
N PRO A 17 21.51 -9.84 38.90
CA PRO A 17 20.29 -10.39 39.49
C PRO A 17 19.57 -9.31 40.33
N GLY A 18 18.28 -9.09 40.05
CA GLY A 18 17.44 -8.10 40.74
C GLY A 18 17.11 -6.82 39.95
N HIS A 19 17.68 -6.61 38.77
CA HIS A 19 17.30 -5.48 37.92
C HIS A 19 16.10 -5.80 37.02
N VAL A 20 14.98 -5.14 37.29
CA VAL A 20 13.72 -5.23 36.53
C VAL A 20 13.75 -4.34 35.28
N LEU A 21 14.59 -3.30 35.28
CA LEU A 21 14.70 -2.32 34.20
C LEU A 21 16.14 -2.17 33.70
N LEU A 22 16.32 -2.14 32.39
CA LEU A 22 17.59 -1.92 31.70
C LEU A 22 17.47 -0.72 30.77
N THR A 23 18.36 0.24 30.90
CA THR A 23 18.43 1.39 29.99
C THR A 23 19.60 1.22 29.01
N CYS A 24 19.32 1.35 27.71
CA CYS A 24 20.36 1.31 26.69
C CYS A 24 21.16 2.61 26.70
N ARG A 25 22.47 2.54 26.98
CA ARG A 25 23.36 3.73 26.95
C ARG A 25 23.47 4.42 25.58
N GLY A 26 23.11 3.74 24.49
CA GLY A 26 23.23 4.28 23.14
C GLY A 26 22.03 5.12 22.68
N CYS A 27 20.84 4.91 23.26
CA CYS A 27 19.60 5.58 22.82
C CYS A 27 18.62 5.89 23.95
N ASP A 28 19.02 5.69 25.21
CA ASP A 28 18.23 5.88 26.44
C ASP A 28 16.88 5.16 26.48
N VAL A 29 16.69 4.11 25.67
CA VAL A 29 15.49 3.27 25.73
C VAL A 29 15.54 2.36 26.94
N THR A 30 14.44 2.30 27.69
CA THR A 30 14.27 1.48 28.88
C THR A 30 13.44 0.23 28.59
N TYR A 31 14.01 -0.93 28.91
CA TYR A 31 13.42 -2.26 28.77
C TYR A 31 13.09 -2.84 30.15
N HIS A 32 11.93 -3.48 30.27
CA HIS A 32 11.61 -4.41 31.36
C HIS A 32 12.19 -5.76 31.02
N VAL A 33 12.91 -6.36 31.95
CA VAL A 33 13.32 -7.76 31.85
C VAL A 33 12.23 -8.60 32.50
N ARG A 34 11.72 -9.60 31.79
CA ARG A 34 10.81 -10.61 32.36
C ARG A 34 11.62 -11.78 32.90
N ASP A 35 11.04 -12.51 33.85
CA ASP A 35 11.69 -13.66 34.51
C ASP A 35 12.12 -14.78 33.54
N ASN A 36 11.51 -14.83 32.34
CA ASN A 36 11.87 -15.75 31.27
C ASN A 36 13.03 -15.25 30.38
N GLY A 37 13.69 -14.15 30.74
CA GLY A 37 14.78 -13.54 29.97
C GLY A 37 14.34 -12.75 28.73
N SER A 38 13.03 -12.57 28.52
CA SER A 38 12.52 -11.71 27.44
C SER A 38 12.49 -10.24 27.85
N PHE A 39 12.69 -9.35 26.87
CA PHE A 39 12.71 -7.90 27.08
C PHE A 39 11.41 -7.29 26.55
N ARG A 40 10.80 -6.37 27.31
CA ARG A 40 9.65 -5.58 26.87
C ARG A 40 9.95 -4.10 27.06
N ARG A 41 9.91 -3.30 26.00
CA ARG A 41 10.07 -1.84 26.10
C ARG A 41 8.99 -1.23 27.00
N VAL A 42 9.39 -0.41 27.98
CA VAL A 42 8.46 0.26 28.93
C VAL A 42 8.45 1.77 28.77
N GLY A 43 9.58 2.35 28.38
CA GLY A 43 9.74 3.79 28.33
C GLY A 43 11.11 4.19 27.80
N GLY A 44 11.40 5.48 27.89
CA GLY A 44 12.54 6.14 27.24
C GLY A 44 12.02 7.34 26.45
N PRO A 45 12.90 8.26 26.04
CA PRO A 45 12.48 9.26 25.08
C PRO A 45 11.83 8.50 23.93
N VAL A 46 10.63 8.94 23.53
CA VAL A 46 10.18 8.72 22.15
C VAL A 46 11.21 9.51 21.37
N GLY A 47 12.38 8.89 21.17
CA GLY A 47 13.39 9.38 20.28
C GLY A 47 12.59 9.56 19.02
N SER A 48 12.42 10.83 18.64
CA SER A 48 12.08 11.20 17.28
C SER A 48 12.84 10.18 16.49
N THR A 49 12.10 9.25 15.92
CA THR A 49 12.64 8.53 14.81
C THR A 49 12.62 9.67 13.80
N GLU A 50 13.68 10.49 13.82
CA GLU A 50 14.45 10.68 12.61
C GLU A 50 14.65 9.26 12.10
N ALA A 51 13.60 8.75 11.45
CA ALA A 51 13.71 8.10 10.18
C ALA A 51 14.63 9.06 9.46
N LYS A 52 15.93 8.81 9.62
CA LYS A 52 16.95 9.32 8.73
C LYS A 52 16.27 9.08 7.39
N PRO A 53 15.86 10.13 6.66
CA PRO A 53 15.25 9.92 5.37
C PRO A 53 16.27 9.04 4.68
N VAL A 54 15.89 7.80 4.40
CA VAL A 54 16.72 6.95 3.57
C VAL A 54 16.51 7.58 2.22
N VAL A 55 17.27 8.66 1.99
CA VAL A 55 17.61 9.16 0.68
C VAL A 55 18.20 7.93 0.04
N ALA A 56 17.41 7.29 -0.81
CA ALA A 56 17.87 6.23 -1.68
C ALA A 56 19.00 6.84 -2.50
N GLN A 57 20.23 6.77 -2.00
CA GLN A 57 21.39 7.28 -2.68
C GLN A 57 21.61 6.39 -3.90
N GLY A 58 21.29 6.96 -5.06
CA GLY A 58 21.90 6.71 -6.34
C GLY A 58 22.31 5.27 -6.65
N SER A 59 21.41 4.52 -7.27
CA SER A 59 21.76 3.75 -8.45
C SER A 59 20.51 3.67 -9.31
N VAL A 60 20.68 3.60 -10.63
CA VAL A 60 19.57 3.42 -11.57
C VAL A 60 18.91 2.09 -11.23
N SER A 61 17.91 2.14 -10.35
CA SER A 61 17.19 0.96 -9.91
C SER A 61 16.41 0.47 -11.12
N VAL A 62 16.81 -0.70 -11.62
CA VAL A 62 16.14 -1.44 -12.68
C VAL A 62 14.65 -1.50 -12.33
N ALA A 63 13.78 -1.28 -13.33
CA ALA A 63 12.35 -1.33 -13.11
C ALA A 63 11.99 -2.68 -12.46
N PRO A 64 11.20 -2.71 -11.36
CA PRO A 64 10.75 -3.96 -10.79
C PRO A 64 9.96 -4.76 -11.85
N PRO A 65 9.97 -6.10 -11.78
CA PRO A 65 9.52 -6.96 -12.89
C PRO A 65 8.04 -6.81 -13.25
N ASN A 66 7.23 -6.27 -12.36
CA ASN A 66 5.81 -5.96 -12.54
C ASN A 66 5.55 -4.59 -13.21
N PHE A 67 6.58 -3.78 -13.45
CA PHE A 67 6.46 -2.48 -14.10
C PHE A 67 6.83 -2.55 -15.58
N LEU A 68 5.96 -1.98 -16.40
CA LEU A 68 6.18 -1.69 -17.81
C LEU A 68 6.51 -0.21 -17.94
N VAL A 69 7.68 0.10 -18.49
CA VAL A 69 8.14 1.49 -18.65
C VAL A 69 8.29 1.80 -20.12
N GLU A 70 7.49 2.75 -20.60
CA GLU A 70 7.52 3.27 -21.95
C GLU A 70 7.98 4.73 -21.90
N ARG A 71 8.91 5.10 -22.79
CA ARG A 71 9.38 6.48 -22.96
C ARG A 71 9.31 6.80 -24.44
N GLU A 72 8.38 7.67 -24.82
CA GLU A 72 8.14 8.04 -26.21
C GLU A 72 7.77 9.52 -26.27
N ASP A 73 8.36 10.28 -27.21
CA ASP A 73 8.05 11.71 -27.45
C ASP A 73 8.07 12.61 -26.20
N GLY A 74 8.99 12.34 -25.28
CA GLY A 74 9.10 13.09 -24.02
C GLY A 74 8.00 12.79 -23.01
N ALA A 75 7.10 11.85 -23.30
CA ALA A 75 6.16 11.29 -22.35
C ALA A 75 6.79 10.11 -21.61
N LEU A 76 6.53 10.02 -20.30
CA LEU A 76 6.88 8.87 -19.47
C LEU A 76 5.59 8.12 -19.12
N ARG A 77 5.50 6.85 -19.50
CA ARG A 77 4.36 5.98 -19.20
C ARG A 77 4.83 4.79 -18.39
N ILE A 78 4.28 4.63 -17.20
CA ILE A 78 4.62 3.54 -16.28
C ILE A 78 3.35 2.76 -15.98
N GLY A 79 3.28 1.53 -16.47
CA GLY A 79 2.19 0.59 -16.27
C GLY A 79 2.56 -0.48 -15.25
N TRP A 80 1.61 -0.95 -14.44
CA TRP A 80 1.77 -2.18 -13.66
C TRP A 80 0.40 -2.83 -13.41
N THR A 81 0.40 -4.12 -13.14
CA THR A 81 -0.79 -4.85 -12.67
C THR A 81 -0.92 -4.63 -11.17
N ALA A 82 -1.97 -3.96 -10.73
CA ALA A 82 -2.26 -3.88 -9.30
C ALA A 82 -2.63 -5.30 -8.82
N PRO A 83 -1.98 -5.84 -7.78
CA PRO A 83 -2.35 -7.15 -7.25
C PRO A 83 -3.73 -7.03 -6.59
N SER A 84 -4.76 -7.51 -7.28
CA SER A 84 -6.14 -7.56 -6.76
C SER A 84 -6.57 -9.00 -6.49
N PHE A 85 -5.72 -9.79 -5.83
CA PHE A 85 -6.04 -11.16 -5.44
C PHE A 85 -7.41 -11.23 -4.73
N ASP A 86 -7.70 -10.26 -3.85
CA ASP A 86 -8.98 -10.16 -3.15
C ASP A 86 -10.19 -10.07 -4.09
N ALA A 87 -10.07 -9.30 -5.19
CA ALA A 87 -11.14 -9.14 -6.15
C ALA A 87 -11.39 -10.43 -6.94
N MET A 88 -10.33 -11.13 -7.36
CA MET A 88 -10.44 -12.40 -8.08
C MET A 88 -11.07 -13.49 -7.20
N TYR A 89 -10.67 -13.60 -5.93
CA TYR A 89 -11.28 -14.54 -5.00
C TYR A 89 -12.72 -14.19 -4.66
N ALA A 90 -13.07 -12.91 -4.57
CA ALA A 90 -14.45 -12.48 -4.38
C ALA A 90 -15.34 -12.91 -5.56
N VAL A 91 -14.87 -12.74 -6.80
CA VAL A 91 -15.56 -13.24 -8.01
C VAL A 91 -15.77 -14.74 -7.93
N LEU A 92 -14.69 -15.49 -7.68
CA LEU A 92 -14.76 -16.95 -7.61
C LEU A 92 -15.72 -17.41 -6.51
N GLY A 93 -15.70 -16.74 -5.36
CA GLY A 93 -16.61 -16.99 -4.24
C GLY A 93 -18.07 -16.75 -4.60
N ILE A 94 -18.39 -15.62 -5.25
CA ILE A 94 -19.77 -15.30 -5.70
C ILE A 94 -20.26 -16.35 -6.70
N LEU A 95 -19.43 -16.69 -7.69
CA LEU A 95 -19.77 -17.70 -8.69
C LEU A 95 -19.98 -19.07 -8.04
N LEU A 96 -19.11 -19.46 -7.11
CA LEU A 96 -19.24 -20.72 -6.38
C LEU A 96 -20.54 -20.77 -5.58
N VAL A 97 -20.88 -19.71 -4.85
CA VAL A 97 -22.14 -19.64 -4.07
C VAL A 97 -23.36 -19.73 -5.00
N ALA A 98 -23.35 -19.03 -6.13
CA ALA A 98 -24.43 -19.10 -7.11
C ALA A 98 -24.62 -20.53 -7.67
N VAL A 99 -23.52 -21.20 -8.01
CA VAL A 99 -23.54 -22.60 -8.49
C VAL A 99 -24.05 -23.54 -7.40
N LEU A 100 -23.55 -23.42 -6.17
CA LEU A 100 -23.98 -24.27 -5.05
C LEU A 100 -25.47 -24.07 -4.74
N TYR A 101 -25.97 -22.84 -4.80
CA TYR A 101 -27.40 -22.55 -4.63
C TYR A 101 -28.24 -23.22 -5.72
N ALA A 102 -27.83 -23.11 -6.99
CA ALA A 102 -28.55 -23.72 -8.11
C ALA A 102 -28.57 -25.25 -8.04
N VAL A 103 -27.46 -25.88 -7.62
CA VAL A 103 -27.38 -27.33 -7.42
C VAL A 103 -28.25 -27.78 -6.24
N ARG A 104 -28.32 -26.97 -5.17
CA ARG A 104 -29.06 -27.33 -3.94
C ARG A 104 -30.58 -27.12 -4.05
N PHE A 105 -31.02 -26.16 -4.87
CA PHE A 105 -32.42 -25.75 -5.00
C PHE A 105 -32.86 -25.66 -6.48
N PRO A 106 -32.79 -26.77 -7.24
CA PRO A 106 -33.06 -26.75 -8.68
C PRO A 106 -34.50 -26.31 -9.00
N ASP A 107 -35.48 -26.73 -8.21
CA ASP A 107 -36.90 -26.40 -8.44
C ASP A 107 -37.22 -24.91 -8.22
N GLN A 108 -36.52 -24.26 -7.28
CA GLN A 108 -36.68 -22.81 -7.05
C GLN A 108 -36.09 -21.99 -8.19
N VAL A 109 -34.93 -22.40 -8.69
CA VAL A 109 -34.25 -21.77 -9.82
C VAL A 109 -35.01 -22.00 -11.12
N ALA A 110 -35.64 -23.17 -11.30
CA ALA A 110 -36.52 -23.46 -12.43
C ALA A 110 -37.82 -22.62 -12.40
N GLY A 111 -38.27 -22.22 -11.20
CA GLY A 111 -39.42 -21.34 -11.02
C GLY A 111 -39.13 -19.86 -11.29
N PHE A 112 -37.87 -19.46 -11.47
CA PHE A 112 -37.53 -18.07 -11.74
C PHE A 112 -38.00 -17.64 -13.14
N GLY A 113 -38.84 -16.61 -13.16
CA GLY A 113 -39.22 -15.90 -14.36
C GLY A 113 -38.09 -15.02 -14.90
N VAL A 114 -38.29 -14.49 -16.10
CA VAL A 114 -37.31 -13.64 -16.81
C VAL A 114 -36.89 -12.42 -15.99
N LEU A 115 -37.82 -11.83 -15.22
CA LEU A 115 -37.54 -10.66 -14.39
C LEU A 115 -36.59 -10.99 -13.23
N GLU A 116 -36.81 -12.13 -12.56
CA GLU A 116 -35.99 -12.57 -11.43
C GLU A 116 -34.57 -12.92 -11.90
N TRP A 117 -34.45 -13.61 -13.03
CA TRP A 117 -33.17 -13.85 -13.69
C TRP A 117 -32.47 -12.56 -14.12
N SER A 118 -33.21 -11.56 -14.59
CA SER A 118 -32.64 -10.25 -14.96
C SER A 118 -32.12 -9.51 -13.73
N CYS A 119 -32.81 -9.60 -12.59
CA CYS A 119 -32.37 -9.02 -11.32
C CYS A 119 -31.11 -9.72 -10.79
N VAL A 120 -31.11 -11.07 -10.74
CA VAL A 120 -29.94 -11.86 -10.32
C VAL A 120 -28.76 -11.60 -11.24
N GLY A 121 -28.98 -11.66 -12.55
CA GLY A 121 -27.97 -11.37 -13.57
C GLY A 121 -27.43 -9.94 -13.42
N GLY A 122 -28.29 -8.95 -13.20
CA GLY A 122 -27.90 -7.56 -12.99
C GLY A 122 -27.05 -7.36 -11.74
N VAL A 123 -27.42 -7.97 -10.60
CA VAL A 123 -26.65 -7.91 -9.35
C VAL A 123 -25.30 -8.60 -9.50
N VAL A 124 -25.29 -9.80 -10.11
CA VAL A 124 -24.04 -10.52 -10.39
C VAL A 124 -23.16 -9.69 -11.31
N LEU A 125 -23.68 -9.13 -12.40
CA LEU A 125 -22.91 -8.31 -13.34
C LEU A 125 -22.37 -7.03 -12.66
N MET A 126 -23.18 -6.37 -11.84
CA MET A 126 -22.80 -5.18 -11.06
C MET A 126 -21.68 -5.46 -10.07
N GLY A 127 -21.67 -6.63 -9.42
CA GLY A 127 -20.60 -7.03 -8.49
C GLY A 127 -19.37 -7.63 -9.18
N LEU A 128 -19.58 -8.35 -10.28
CA LEU A 128 -18.56 -9.05 -11.05
C LEU A 128 -17.72 -8.08 -11.88
N TYR A 129 -18.36 -7.09 -12.53
CA TYR A 129 -17.69 -6.09 -13.35
C TYR A 129 -16.56 -5.35 -12.62
N PRO A 130 -16.75 -4.73 -11.43
CA PRO A 130 -15.68 -4.02 -10.76
C PRO A 130 -14.53 -4.94 -10.36
N ALA A 131 -14.83 -6.20 -10.02
CA ALA A 131 -13.81 -7.15 -9.63
C ALA A 131 -13.00 -7.67 -10.84
N ILE A 132 -13.66 -7.90 -11.99
CA ILE A 132 -12.99 -8.17 -13.27
C ILE A 132 -12.17 -6.96 -13.71
N ALA A 133 -12.72 -5.75 -13.61
CA ALA A 133 -12.03 -4.51 -13.94
C ALA A 133 -10.77 -4.36 -13.08
N LEU A 134 -10.85 -4.59 -11.78
CA LEU A 134 -9.68 -4.58 -10.89
C LEU A 134 -8.63 -5.65 -11.26
N ALA A 135 -9.08 -6.86 -11.59
CA ALA A 135 -8.18 -7.98 -11.90
C ALA A 135 -7.48 -7.85 -13.26
N LEU A 136 -8.16 -7.28 -14.26
CA LEU A 136 -7.62 -7.15 -15.62
C LEU A 136 -6.97 -5.80 -15.88
N ASN A 137 -7.24 -4.79 -15.05
CA ASN A 137 -6.72 -3.47 -15.31
C ASN A 137 -5.24 -3.31 -14.93
N LEU A 138 -4.48 -2.89 -15.93
CA LEU A 138 -3.18 -2.26 -15.77
C LEU A 138 -3.41 -0.80 -15.34
N THR A 139 -2.78 -0.41 -14.23
CA THR A 139 -2.72 1.00 -13.84
C THR A 139 -1.52 1.65 -14.50
N TRP A 140 -1.78 2.74 -15.23
CA TRP A 140 -0.81 3.53 -15.96
C TRP A 140 -0.68 4.91 -15.35
N VAL A 141 0.54 5.29 -15.00
CA VAL A 141 0.92 6.67 -14.69
C VAL A 141 1.61 7.24 -15.93
N GLU A 142 0.95 8.20 -16.56
CA GLU A 142 1.43 8.90 -17.74
C GLU A 142 1.76 10.35 -17.37
N VAL A 143 2.99 10.76 -17.64
CA VAL A 143 3.41 12.15 -17.57
C VAL A 143 3.59 12.65 -19.00
N LYS A 144 2.80 13.65 -19.38
CA LYS A 144 2.90 14.32 -20.69
C LYS A 144 2.85 15.82 -20.50
N GLY A 145 3.96 16.50 -20.79
CA GLY A 145 4.10 17.94 -20.53
C GLY A 145 3.91 18.26 -19.05
N ASP A 146 2.97 19.15 -18.75
CA ASP A 146 2.64 19.58 -17.38
C ASP A 146 1.53 18.74 -16.73
N THR A 147 1.09 17.63 -17.33
CA THR A 147 0.01 16.81 -16.78
C THR A 147 0.51 15.42 -16.37
N LEU A 148 0.25 15.06 -15.12
CA LEU A 148 0.35 13.69 -14.61
C LEU A 148 -1.04 13.07 -14.61
N ARG A 149 -1.22 12.02 -15.40
CA ARG A 149 -2.49 11.30 -15.54
C ARG A 149 -2.34 9.87 -15.06
N ILE A 150 -3.24 9.44 -14.22
CA ILE A 150 -3.32 8.09 -13.69
C ILE A 150 -4.59 7.47 -14.25
N THR A 151 -4.44 6.43 -15.04
CA THR A 151 -5.56 5.74 -15.69
C THR A 151 -5.42 4.26 -15.51
N SER A 152 -6.54 3.55 -15.41
CA SER A 152 -6.53 2.10 -15.48
C SER A 152 -7.16 1.67 -16.80
N LYS A 153 -6.52 0.72 -17.49
CA LYS A 153 -6.92 0.18 -18.80
C LYS A 153 -6.82 -1.35 -18.75
N PRO A 154 -7.64 -2.12 -19.50
CA PRO A 154 -8.50 -1.67 -20.59
C PRO A 154 -9.90 -1.19 -20.16
N LEU A 155 -10.39 -1.58 -18.98
CA LEU A 155 -11.75 -1.28 -18.55
C LEU A 155 -11.82 0.08 -17.82
N PRO A 156 -12.81 0.92 -18.13
CA PRO A 156 -12.98 2.19 -17.44
C PRO A 156 -13.34 1.95 -15.97
N VAL A 157 -12.54 2.54 -15.10
CA VAL A 157 -12.83 2.69 -13.67
C VAL A 157 -12.92 4.18 -13.37
N SER A 158 -13.81 4.55 -12.44
CA SER A 158 -14.13 5.94 -12.12
C SER A 158 -12.99 6.75 -11.48
N SER A 159 -11.80 6.17 -11.35
CA SER A 159 -10.65 6.75 -10.64
C SER A 159 -9.57 7.33 -11.56
N ALA A 160 -9.90 7.73 -12.79
CA ALA A 160 -8.93 8.41 -13.64
C ALA A 160 -8.62 9.80 -13.06
N SER A 161 -7.43 9.96 -12.50
CA SER A 161 -6.98 11.22 -11.90
C SER A 161 -6.05 11.94 -12.86
N ALA A 162 -6.27 13.23 -13.08
CA ALA A 162 -5.35 14.10 -13.80
C ALA A 162 -4.93 15.22 -12.85
N VAL A 163 -3.63 15.40 -12.70
CA VAL A 163 -3.03 16.37 -11.78
C VAL A 163 -2.05 17.22 -12.57
N ASP A 164 -2.17 18.54 -12.45
CA ASP A 164 -1.20 19.48 -12.99
C ASP A 164 0.11 19.39 -12.18
N VAL A 165 1.20 19.02 -12.85
CA VAL A 165 2.54 18.88 -12.28
C VAL A 165 2.99 20.17 -11.59
N ARG A 166 2.59 21.35 -12.10
CA ARG A 166 2.98 22.65 -11.54
C ARG A 166 2.40 22.89 -10.16
N THR A 167 1.31 22.21 -9.82
CA THR A 167 0.70 22.27 -8.50
C THR A 167 1.40 21.37 -7.49
N LEU A 168 2.25 20.44 -7.97
CA LEU A 168 2.98 19.51 -7.11
C LEU A 168 4.24 20.17 -6.54
N ASP A 169 4.52 19.87 -5.28
CA ASP A 169 5.72 20.31 -4.56
C ASP A 169 6.65 19.12 -4.28
N SER A 170 6.12 18.05 -3.70
CA SER A 170 6.88 16.84 -3.34
C SER A 170 6.08 15.56 -3.49
N LEU A 171 6.79 14.43 -3.62
CA LEU A 171 6.23 13.07 -3.66
C LEU A 171 6.77 12.25 -2.50
N ALA A 172 5.93 11.38 -1.94
CA ALA A 172 6.31 10.50 -0.85
C ALA A 172 5.55 9.16 -0.88
N VAL A 173 6.21 8.13 -0.37
CA VAL A 173 5.59 6.82 -0.13
C VAL A 173 5.06 6.80 1.29
N HIS A 174 3.80 6.40 1.44
CA HIS A 174 3.14 6.30 2.72
C HIS A 174 2.69 4.86 2.96
N ALA A 175 3.16 4.25 4.05
CA ALA A 175 2.66 2.97 4.51
C ALA A 175 1.34 3.17 5.27
N PHE A 176 0.32 2.38 4.95
CA PHE A 176 -0.93 2.35 5.69
C PHE A 176 -1.31 0.89 5.96
N THR A 177 -1.99 0.66 7.07
CA THR A 177 -2.51 -0.66 7.42
C THR A 177 -3.99 -0.71 7.13
N ARG A 178 -4.42 -1.69 6.34
CA ARG A 178 -5.83 -1.99 6.16
C ARG A 178 -6.18 -3.16 7.08
N LYS A 179 -7.04 -2.92 8.06
CA LYS A 179 -7.64 -3.98 8.89
C LYS A 179 -8.79 -4.58 8.08
N GLY A 180 -8.65 -5.83 7.66
CA GLY A 180 -9.73 -6.54 6.99
C GLY A 180 -10.47 -7.47 7.96
N GLY A 181 -11.79 -7.62 7.76
CA GLY A 181 -12.67 -8.54 8.48
C GLY A 181 -12.54 -8.49 10.01
N LYS A 182 -13.26 -7.59 10.70
CA LYS A 182 -13.27 -7.49 12.19
C LYS A 182 -11.87 -7.53 12.85
N GLY A 183 -10.81 -7.12 12.15
CA GLY A 183 -9.42 -7.16 12.64
C GLY A 183 -8.70 -8.52 12.55
N LEU A 184 -9.25 -9.50 11.83
CA LEU A 184 -8.66 -10.84 11.66
C LEU A 184 -7.34 -10.81 10.90
N TYR A 185 -7.12 -9.80 10.04
CA TYR A 185 -5.84 -9.62 9.36
C TYR A 185 -5.50 -8.13 9.19
N VAL A 186 -4.21 -7.83 9.30
CA VAL A 186 -3.64 -6.50 9.07
C VAL A 186 -2.74 -6.58 7.85
N LEU A 187 -3.18 -5.98 6.74
CA LEU A 187 -2.37 -5.87 5.54
C LEU A 187 -1.67 -4.52 5.54
N ARG A 188 -0.33 -4.55 5.59
CA ARG A 188 0.48 -3.34 5.33
C ARG A 188 0.51 -3.12 3.82
N ARG A 189 0.06 -1.95 3.39
CA ARG A 189 0.05 -1.50 2.00
C ARG A 189 0.76 -0.17 1.90
N PHE A 190 1.23 0.16 0.71
CA PHE A 190 1.89 1.43 0.44
C PHE A 190 1.10 2.23 -0.59
N ALA A 191 1.12 3.55 -0.42
CA ALA A 191 0.50 4.51 -1.32
C ALA A 191 1.52 5.56 -1.72
N LEU A 192 1.48 5.98 -2.98
CA LEU A 192 2.17 7.15 -3.47
C LEU A 192 1.28 8.37 -3.23
N ARG A 193 1.76 9.30 -2.41
CA ARG A 193 1.10 10.58 -2.14
C ARG A 193 1.93 11.73 -2.70
N ALA A 194 1.23 12.75 -3.17
CA ALA A 194 1.81 14.01 -3.58
C ALA A 194 1.38 15.11 -2.61
N ARG A 195 2.29 16.02 -2.28
CA ARG A 195 1.96 17.27 -1.61
C ARG A 195 1.86 18.36 -2.66
N THR A 196 0.76 19.10 -2.67
CA THR A 196 0.62 20.28 -3.52
C THR A 196 1.33 21.48 -2.90
N ARG A 197 1.62 22.50 -3.71
CA ARG A 197 2.20 23.78 -3.26
C ARG A 197 1.32 24.49 -2.23
N ASP A 198 0.00 24.29 -2.32
CA ASP A 198 -0.98 24.77 -1.33
C ASP A 198 -0.96 23.98 -0.02
N GLY A 199 -0.06 23.00 0.13
CA GLY A 199 0.08 22.18 1.32
C GLY A 199 -0.93 21.04 1.45
N ARG A 200 -1.78 20.80 0.44
CA ARG A 200 -2.74 19.69 0.45
C ARG A 200 -2.05 18.38 0.08
N THR A 201 -2.54 17.28 0.62
CA THR A 201 -2.05 15.95 0.29
C THR A 201 -3.03 15.25 -0.65
N LEU A 202 -2.53 14.80 -1.79
CA LEU A 202 -3.28 14.05 -2.80
C LEU A 202 -2.75 12.62 -2.84
N THR A 203 -3.65 11.64 -2.78
CA THR A 203 -3.27 10.24 -3.00
C THR A 203 -3.27 9.99 -4.49
N LEU A 204 -2.08 9.74 -5.06
CA LEU A 204 -1.92 9.48 -6.49
C LEU A 204 -2.23 8.02 -6.79
N VAL A 205 -1.58 7.11 -6.06
CA VAL A 205 -1.67 5.67 -6.30
C VAL A 205 -1.71 4.95 -4.96
N THR A 206 -2.52 3.90 -4.84
CA THR A 206 -2.59 3.05 -3.64
C THR A 206 -2.40 1.58 -3.99
N GLY A 207 -2.25 0.75 -2.97
CA GLY A 207 -2.37 -0.70 -3.11
C GLY A 207 -1.06 -1.45 -3.37
N PHE A 208 0.09 -0.78 -3.33
CA PHE A 208 1.39 -1.45 -3.43
C PHE A 208 1.58 -2.42 -2.24
N GLU A 209 2.02 -3.64 -2.54
CA GLU A 209 2.34 -4.66 -1.54
C GLU A 209 3.77 -4.50 -1.01
N ASN A 210 4.66 -4.00 -1.86
CA ASN A 210 6.07 -3.81 -1.55
C ASN A 210 6.41 -2.32 -1.45
N GLU A 211 7.15 -1.94 -0.41
CA GLU A 211 7.66 -0.57 -0.23
C GLU A 211 8.61 -0.17 -1.36
N GLY A 212 9.44 -1.11 -1.82
CA GLY A 212 10.42 -0.91 -2.88
C GLY A 212 9.78 -0.52 -4.21
N ASP A 213 8.65 -1.14 -4.56
CA ASP A 213 7.90 -0.83 -5.78
C ASP A 213 7.35 0.61 -5.73
N ALA A 214 6.75 0.99 -4.61
CA ALA A 214 6.25 2.34 -4.39
C ALA A 214 7.38 3.37 -4.38
N ALA A 215 8.50 3.05 -3.74
CA ALA A 215 9.68 3.91 -3.65
C ALA A 215 10.35 4.11 -5.01
N TRP A 216 10.45 3.03 -5.80
CA TRP A 216 10.96 3.06 -7.16
C TRP A 216 10.11 3.96 -8.06
N LEU A 217 8.78 3.83 -7.99
CA LEU A 217 7.86 4.68 -8.75
C LEU A 217 7.99 6.15 -8.31
N ALA A 218 8.02 6.40 -7.00
CA ALA A 218 8.18 7.74 -6.45
C ALA A 218 9.49 8.39 -6.91
N ASP A 219 10.60 7.65 -6.88
CA ASP A 219 11.91 8.13 -7.31
C ASP A 219 11.96 8.39 -8.83
N THR A 220 11.40 7.48 -9.63
CA THR A 220 11.33 7.64 -11.08
C THR A 220 10.53 8.88 -11.47
N LEU A 221 9.38 9.11 -10.83
CA LEU A 221 8.56 10.31 -11.06
C LEU A 221 9.25 11.58 -10.55
N ARG A 222 9.89 11.55 -9.37
CA ARG A 222 10.65 12.71 -8.85
C ARG A 222 11.75 13.14 -9.80
N ARG A 223 12.55 12.19 -10.30
CA ARG A 223 13.63 12.46 -11.26
C ARG A 223 13.09 13.02 -12.58
N HIS A 224 12.00 12.46 -13.10
CA HIS A 224 11.41 12.91 -14.35
C HIS A 224 10.76 14.31 -14.23
N LEU A 225 10.06 14.58 -13.13
CA LEU A 225 9.35 15.84 -12.88
C LEU A 225 10.20 16.92 -12.21
N ARG A 226 11.44 16.60 -11.81
CA ARG A 226 12.33 17.47 -11.03
C ARG A 226 11.71 17.97 -9.72
N LEU A 227 10.93 17.11 -9.06
CA LEU A 227 10.32 17.41 -7.77
C LEU A 227 11.31 17.22 -6.62
N LYS A 228 11.10 17.93 -5.51
CA LYS A 228 11.93 17.80 -4.31
C LYS A 228 11.58 16.53 -3.54
N ASP A 229 12.54 16.05 -2.76
CA ASP A 229 12.29 15.08 -1.72
C ASP A 229 11.42 15.74 -0.63
N GLY A 230 10.24 15.16 -0.40
CA GLY A 230 9.37 15.59 0.70
C GLY A 230 9.77 14.90 2.00
N PRO A 231 9.93 15.62 3.11
CA PRO A 231 10.06 14.99 4.42
C PRO A 231 8.71 14.36 4.80
N TRP A 232 8.66 13.03 4.95
CA TRP A 232 7.48 12.36 5.53
C TRP A 232 7.91 11.26 6.50
N GLY A 233 7.66 11.54 7.78
CA GLY A 233 7.68 10.60 8.89
C GLY A 233 6.26 10.32 9.38
N GLU A 234 6.14 9.17 10.04
CA GLU A 234 4.98 8.59 10.71
C GLU A 234 3.89 7.97 9.82
N ALA A 235 3.76 6.65 9.99
CA ALA A 235 2.62 5.87 9.57
C ALA A 235 1.36 6.40 10.25
N VAL A 236 0.52 7.12 9.51
CA VAL A 236 -0.83 7.42 10.00
C VAL A 236 -1.61 6.11 9.94
N THR A 237 -1.85 5.50 11.10
CA THR A 237 -2.86 4.45 11.24
C THR A 237 -4.22 5.08 10.92
N SER A 238 -4.77 4.81 9.74
CA SER A 238 -6.17 5.10 9.49
C SER A 238 -6.99 4.11 10.31
N ASP A 239 -7.55 4.57 11.43
CA ASP A 239 -8.67 3.91 12.08
C ASP A 239 -9.93 4.27 11.29
N ASP A 240 -10.11 3.61 10.14
CA ASP A 240 -11.39 3.51 9.43
C ASP A 240 -11.84 2.04 9.39
#